data_AF-A0A7C5NFP3-F1
#
_entry.id   AF-A0A7C5NFP3-F1
#
_cell.length_a   1.000
_cell.length_b   1.000
_cell.length_c   1.000
_cell.angle_alpha   90.00
_cell.angle_beta   90.00
_cell.angle_gamma   90.00
#
_symmetry.space_group_name_H-M   'P 1'
#
loop_
_entity.id
_entity.type
_entity.pdbx_description
1 polymer ?
#
loop_
_entity_poly.entity_id
_entity_poly.type
_entity_poly.pdbx_seq_one_letter_code
_entity_poly.pdbx_strand_id
1 'polypeptide(L)'
;MSEIRYSKFDNQYVIIAPERFHKPLNKDCTYTKEDIDHCPFCVGREEKTTREICSIKENGKWLTRVVPNLYTALNLETKFASKRERFFESFGGFGMHEVIIDTPKHISIFEFSERDYFYLLKTIRTRVEDLKKDS
;
A
#
# COMPACT_ATOMS: atom_id res chain seq x y z
N MET A 1 -6.40 -17.52 31.24
CA MET A 1 -6.12 -16.34 32.10
C MET A 1 -5.71 -15.18 31.21
N SER A 2 -6.24 -13.98 31.45
CA SER A 2 -5.82 -12.78 30.72
C SER A 2 -4.55 -12.19 31.31
N GLU A 3 -3.73 -11.56 30.48
CA GLU A 3 -2.51 -10.87 30.89
C GLU A 3 -2.29 -9.58 30.10
N ILE A 4 -1.43 -8.70 30.61
CA ILE A 4 -1.02 -7.47 29.95
C ILE A 4 0.47 -7.56 29.66
N ARG A 5 0.85 -7.47 28.38
CA ARG A 5 2.25 -7.55 27.95
C ARG A 5 2.69 -6.25 27.28
N TYR A 6 3.93 -5.85 27.53
CA TYR A 6 4.52 -4.67 26.91
C TYR A 6 5.18 -5.03 25.56
N SER A 7 4.75 -4.39 24.47
CA SER A 7 5.40 -4.44 23.16
C SER A 7 6.54 -3.43 23.12
N LYS A 8 7.77 -3.93 22.99
CA LYS A 8 8.96 -3.08 22.80
C LYS A 8 9.02 -2.43 21.43
N PHE A 9 8.33 -2.99 20.44
CA PHE A 9 8.31 -2.46 19.08
C PHE A 9 7.47 -1.18 19.01
N ASP A 10 6.28 -1.21 19.63
CA ASP A 10 5.33 -0.09 19.59
C ASP A 10 5.41 0.82 20.83
N ASN A 11 6.18 0.43 21.84
CA ASN A 11 6.25 1.09 23.17
C ASN A 11 4.86 1.21 23.82
N GLN A 12 4.08 0.12 23.79
CA GLN A 12 2.69 0.08 24.29
C GLN A 12 2.39 -1.21 25.04
N TYR A 13 1.43 -1.16 25.98
CA TYR A 13 0.89 -2.33 26.65
C TYR A 13 -0.31 -2.90 25.88
N VAL A 14 -0.33 -4.22 25.70
CA VAL A 14 -1.37 -4.96 24.99
C VAL A 14 -2.03 -5.95 25.94
N ILE A 15 -3.36 -6.01 25.91
CA ILE A 15 -4.15 -6.98 26.66
C ILE A 15 -4.27 -8.27 25.83
N ILE A 16 -3.85 -9.39 26.39
CA ILE A 16 -4.03 -10.73 25.84
C ILE A 16 -5.12 -11.41 26.65
N ALA A 17 -6.27 -11.67 26.01
CA ALA A 17 -7.45 -12.24 26.68
C ALA A 17 -8.06 -13.39 25.85
N PRO A 18 -7.51 -14.63 25.97
CA PRO A 18 -7.92 -15.77 25.15
C PRO A 18 -9.43 -16.09 25.23
N GLU A 19 -10.03 -15.92 26.41
CA GLU A 19 -11.47 -16.19 26.65
C GLU A 19 -12.39 -15.35 25.76
N ARG A 20 -11.93 -14.19 25.26
CA ARG A 20 -12.74 -13.35 24.36
C ARG A 20 -13.04 -14.01 23.02
N PHE A 21 -12.30 -15.06 22.63
CA PHE A 21 -12.56 -15.84 21.42
C PHE A 21 -13.94 -16.52 21.47
N HIS A 22 -14.43 -16.88 22.65
CA HIS A 22 -15.74 -17.52 22.82
C HIS A 22 -16.91 -16.54 22.71
N LYS A 23 -16.66 -15.24 22.59
CA LYS A 23 -17.73 -14.26 22.43
C LYS A 23 -18.41 -14.47 21.07
N PRO A 24 -19.74 -14.66 21.02
CA PRO A 24 -20.45 -14.81 19.76
C PRO A 24 -20.26 -13.56 18.89
N LEU A 25 -19.96 -13.78 17.60
CA LEU A 25 -19.81 -12.74 16.59
C LEU A 25 -21.12 -12.62 15.80
N ASN A 26 -21.64 -11.39 15.63
CA ASN A 26 -22.58 -11.10 14.55
C ASN A 26 -21.77 -11.10 13.25
N LYS A 27 -21.97 -12.13 12.42
CA LYS A 27 -21.30 -12.25 11.12
C LYS A 27 -22.17 -11.63 10.04
N ASP A 28 -21.95 -10.35 9.78
CA ASP A 28 -22.41 -9.68 8.56
C ASP A 28 -21.21 -9.23 7.73
N CYS A 29 -20.52 -10.19 7.10
CA CYS A 29 -19.53 -9.89 6.06
C CYS A 29 -19.76 -10.82 4.88
N THR A 30 -20.58 -10.38 3.93
CA THR A 30 -20.61 -10.95 2.58
C THR A 30 -19.54 -10.26 1.75
N TYR A 31 -18.48 -11.00 1.42
CA TYR A 31 -17.57 -10.57 0.36
C TYR A 31 -18.30 -10.70 -0.97
N THR A 32 -18.69 -9.58 -1.57
CA THR A 32 -19.13 -9.54 -2.97
C THR A 32 -17.90 -9.78 -3.84
N LYS A 33 -17.99 -10.68 -4.83
CA LYS A 33 -16.96 -10.85 -5.86
C LYS A 33 -16.71 -9.49 -6.52
N GLU A 34 -15.44 -9.10 -6.57
CA GLU A 34 -15.01 -7.88 -7.24
C GLU A 34 -15.24 -8.02 -8.76
N ASP A 35 -15.69 -6.95 -9.41
CA ASP A 35 -15.84 -6.88 -10.87
C ASP A 35 -14.46 -6.82 -11.55
N ILE A 36 -13.82 -7.99 -11.66
CA ILE A 36 -12.53 -8.20 -12.34
C ILE A 36 -12.53 -7.58 -13.74
N ASP A 37 -13.67 -7.66 -14.42
CA ASP A 37 -13.86 -7.18 -15.79
C ASP A 37 -13.65 -5.67 -15.97
N HIS A 38 -13.56 -4.87 -14.91
CA HIS A 38 -13.36 -3.41 -15.01
C HIS A 38 -12.13 -2.88 -14.30
N CYS A 39 -11.28 -3.76 -13.74
CA CYS A 39 -10.06 -3.33 -13.05
C CYS A 39 -9.14 -2.50 -13.96
N PRO A 40 -8.72 -1.29 -13.55
CA PRO A 40 -7.82 -0.42 -14.32
C PRO A 40 -6.34 -0.86 -14.27
N PHE A 41 -5.98 -1.76 -13.34
CA PHE A 41 -4.60 -2.22 -13.17
C PHE A 41 -4.25 -3.46 -13.99
N CYS A 42 -5.25 -4.11 -14.59
CA CYS A 42 -5.04 -5.23 -15.49
C CYS A 42 -4.32 -4.82 -16.79
N VAL A 43 -3.63 -5.77 -17.40
CA VAL A 43 -2.98 -5.60 -18.72
C VAL A 43 -3.97 -5.12 -19.79
N GLY A 44 -3.51 -4.24 -20.66
CA GLY A 44 -4.28 -3.69 -21.77
C GLY A 44 -5.23 -2.56 -21.37
N ARG A 45 -5.10 -2.05 -20.14
CA ARG A 45 -5.89 -0.94 -19.58
C ARG A 45 -5.00 0.13 -18.98
N GLU A 46 -3.75 0.19 -19.40
CA GLU A 46 -2.75 1.10 -18.87
C GLU A 46 -3.16 2.57 -19.07
N GLU A 47 -4.00 2.86 -20.07
CA GLU A 47 -4.62 4.17 -20.32
C GLU A 47 -5.61 4.61 -19.22
N LYS A 48 -6.12 3.67 -18.42
CA LYS A 48 -6.97 3.96 -17.25
C LYS A 48 -6.17 4.29 -15.99
N THR A 49 -4.85 4.16 -16.06
CA THR A 49 -3.93 4.57 -14.98
C THR A 49 -3.28 5.92 -15.28
N THR A 50 -2.76 6.57 -14.25
CA THR A 50 -1.86 7.73 -14.43
C THR A 50 -0.58 7.30 -15.15
N ARG A 51 0.19 8.30 -15.62
CA ARG A 51 1.44 8.05 -16.33
C ARG A 51 2.41 7.23 -15.47
N GLU A 52 2.92 6.16 -16.06
CA GLU A 52 3.90 5.28 -15.44
C GLU A 52 5.17 6.04 -15.02
N ILE A 53 5.60 5.83 -13.77
CA ILE A 53 6.88 6.32 -13.22
C ILE A 53 8.00 5.39 -13.66
N CYS A 54 7.83 4.09 -13.39
CA CYS A 54 8.76 3.06 -13.81
C CYS A 54 8.06 1.70 -13.88
N SER A 55 8.68 0.75 -14.58
CA SER A 55 8.22 -0.63 -14.64
C SER A 55 9.39 -1.58 -14.87
N ILE A 56 9.25 -2.80 -14.38
CA ILE A 56 10.14 -3.90 -14.74
C ILE A 56 9.49 -4.65 -15.90
N LYS A 57 10.21 -4.81 -17.01
CA LYS A 57 9.71 -5.49 -18.21
C LYS A 57 10.57 -6.68 -18.59
N GLU A 58 9.93 -7.70 -19.15
CA GLU A 58 10.57 -8.82 -19.83
C GLU A 58 9.88 -9.05 -21.17
N ASN A 59 10.65 -9.21 -22.25
CA ASN A 59 10.12 -9.44 -23.61
C ASN A 59 9.06 -8.41 -24.03
N GLY A 60 9.26 -7.14 -23.62
CA GLY A 60 8.33 -6.05 -23.91
C GLY A 60 7.06 -6.01 -23.05
N LYS A 61 6.83 -7.00 -22.18
CA LYS A 61 5.69 -7.05 -21.26
C LYS A 61 6.13 -6.65 -19.86
N TRP A 62 5.34 -5.83 -19.18
CA TRP A 62 5.61 -5.45 -17.80
C TRP A 62 5.27 -6.60 -16.83
N LEU A 63 6.08 -6.71 -15.78
CA LEU A 63 5.91 -7.66 -14.68
C LEU A 63 5.39 -6.92 -13.44
N THR A 64 5.91 -5.71 -13.21
CA THR A 64 5.46 -4.77 -12.20
C THR A 64 5.45 -3.37 -12.79
N ARG A 65 4.57 -2.51 -12.28
CA ARG A 65 4.49 -1.09 -12.67
C ARG A 65 4.34 -0.22 -11.45
N VAL A 66 4.82 1.00 -11.55
CA VAL A 66 4.63 2.04 -10.53
C VAL A 66 3.98 3.24 -11.20
N VAL A 67 2.87 3.69 -10.64
CA VAL A 67 2.10 4.83 -11.13
C VAL A 67 1.82 5.78 -9.96
N PRO A 68 1.72 7.11 -10.16
CA PRO A 68 1.21 7.99 -9.12
C PRO A 68 -0.20 7.56 -8.72
N ASN A 69 -0.53 7.62 -7.42
CA ASN A 69 -1.91 7.39 -7.02
C ASN A 69 -2.79 8.51 -7.64
N LEU A 70 -3.90 8.15 -8.28
CA LEU A 70 -4.84 9.13 -8.84
C LEU A 70 -5.46 10.01 -7.74
N TYR A 71 -5.60 9.45 -6.53
CA TYR A 71 -6.13 10.11 -5.34
C TYR A 71 -4.99 10.27 -4.33
N THR A 72 -4.05 11.16 -4.62
CA THR A 72 -2.87 11.38 -3.77
C THR A 72 -3.27 11.89 -2.38
N ALA A 73 -2.60 11.37 -1.35
CA ALA A 73 -2.80 11.84 0.04
C ALA A 73 -1.84 12.99 0.39
N LEU A 74 -0.76 13.12 -0.37
CA LEU A 74 0.33 14.07 -0.18
C LEU A 74 0.74 14.63 -1.54
N ASN A 75 1.21 15.87 -1.58
CA ASN A 75 1.65 16.54 -2.80
C ASN A 75 3.02 17.19 -2.62
N LEU A 76 3.89 17.06 -3.63
CA LEU A 76 5.24 17.64 -3.65
C LEU A 76 5.23 19.18 -3.65
N GLU A 77 4.18 19.80 -4.19
CA GLU A 77 4.07 21.26 -4.23
C GLU A 77 3.74 21.87 -2.86
N THR A 78 3.28 21.06 -1.90
CA THR A 78 2.94 21.54 -0.56
C THR A 78 4.20 21.80 0.24
N LYS A 79 4.35 22.99 0.81
CA LYS A 79 5.48 23.27 1.72
C LYS A 79 5.33 22.46 3.01
N PHE A 80 6.37 21.70 3.37
CA PHE A 80 6.46 21.07 4.69
C PHE A 80 6.76 22.14 5.76
N ALA A 81 5.71 22.75 6.29
CA ALA A 81 5.79 23.77 7.33
C ALA A 81 4.73 23.52 8.40
N SER A 82 5.08 23.76 9.66
CA SER A 82 4.13 23.73 10.76
C SER A 82 3.36 25.05 10.83
N LYS A 83 2.06 24.94 11.12
CA LYS A 83 1.18 26.06 11.47
C LYS A 83 0.59 25.75 12.83
N ARG A 84 0.82 26.64 13.78
CA ARG A 84 0.33 26.53 15.16
C ARG A 84 -0.73 27.57 15.45
N GLU A 85 -1.89 27.13 15.92
CA GLU A 85 -2.99 27.95 16.38
C GLU A 85 -3.38 27.56 17.80
N ARG A 86 -2.91 28.35 18.79
CA ARG A 86 -3.07 28.07 20.23
C ARG A 86 -2.55 26.67 20.60
N PHE A 87 -3.48 25.74 20.85
CA PHE A 87 -3.23 24.37 21.26
C PHE A 87 -3.19 23.38 20.08
N PHE A 88 -3.48 23.85 18.87
CA PHE A 88 -3.49 23.02 17.67
C PHE A 88 -2.24 23.26 16.84
N GLU A 89 -1.67 22.18 16.32
CA GLU A 89 -0.57 22.22 15.37
C GLU A 89 -0.95 21.38 14.15
N SER A 90 -0.54 21.85 12.97
CA SER A 90 -0.77 21.18 11.69
C SER A 90 0.47 21.31 10.82
N PHE A 91 0.68 20.34 9.93
CA PHE A 91 1.77 20.35 8.95
C PHE A 91 1.18 20.28 7.55
N GLY A 92 1.85 20.93 6.59
CA GLY A 92 1.53 20.73 5.18
C GLY A 92 1.71 19.26 4.77
N GLY A 93 0.76 18.72 3.99
CA GLY A 93 0.78 17.36 3.45
C GLY A 93 1.79 17.18 2.32
N PHE A 94 3.08 17.37 2.63
CA PHE A 94 4.18 17.15 1.70
C PHE A 94 4.54 15.67 1.60
N GLY A 95 4.71 15.17 0.38
CA GLY A 95 5.18 13.81 0.11
C GLY A 95 4.68 13.26 -1.23
N MET A 96 5.00 12.00 -1.47
CA MET A 96 4.63 11.26 -2.68
C MET A 96 3.73 10.09 -2.31
N HIS A 97 2.66 9.88 -3.09
CA HIS A 97 1.78 8.73 -2.97
C HIS A 97 1.74 7.99 -4.30
N GLU A 98 2.36 6.83 -4.34
CA GLU A 98 2.48 5.98 -5.53
C GLU A 98 1.73 4.66 -5.31
N VAL A 99 1.27 4.04 -6.39
CA VAL A 99 0.70 2.69 -6.41
C VAL A 99 1.67 1.77 -7.15
N ILE A 100 2.04 0.67 -6.50
CA ILE A 100 2.77 -0.42 -7.13
C ILE A 100 1.75 -1.45 -7.59
N ILE A 101 1.68 -1.65 -8.91
CA ILE A 101 0.95 -2.75 -9.53
C ILE A 101 1.92 -3.93 -9.54
N ASP A 102 1.60 -4.92 -8.73
CA ASP A 102 2.44 -6.05 -8.35
C ASP A 102 2.51 -7.17 -9.40
N THR A 103 1.47 -7.30 -10.23
CA THR A 103 1.43 -8.29 -11.30
C THR A 103 0.50 -7.88 -12.46
N PRO A 104 0.78 -8.31 -13.70
CA PRO A 104 -0.15 -8.19 -14.82
C PRO A 104 -1.43 -9.03 -14.69
N LYS A 105 -1.42 -10.02 -13.79
CA LYS A 105 -2.54 -10.95 -13.60
C LYS A 105 -3.43 -10.47 -12.45
N HIS A 106 -4.74 -10.50 -12.64
CA HIS A 106 -5.69 -10.17 -11.57
C HIS A 106 -5.86 -11.37 -10.63
N ILE A 107 -4.87 -11.61 -9.79
CA ILE A 107 -4.78 -12.76 -8.87
C ILE A 107 -4.42 -12.28 -7.47
N SER A 108 -4.66 -13.13 -6.47
CA SER A 108 -4.24 -12.84 -5.11
C SER A 108 -2.73 -13.02 -4.95
N ILE A 109 -2.12 -12.29 -4.00
CA ILE A 109 -0.72 -12.49 -3.62
C ILE A 109 -0.42 -13.94 -3.20
N PHE A 110 -1.41 -14.67 -2.66
CA PHE A 110 -1.25 -16.08 -2.30
C PHE A 110 -1.03 -17.01 -3.52
N GLU A 111 -1.34 -16.55 -4.72
CA GLU A 111 -1.19 -17.29 -5.98
C GLU A 111 0.12 -16.93 -6.71
N PHE A 112 0.95 -16.06 -6.12
CA PHE A 112 2.19 -15.61 -6.73
C PHE A 112 3.22 -16.74 -6.81
N SER A 113 3.91 -16.79 -7.94
CA SER A 113 5.14 -17.56 -8.05
C SER A 113 6.29 -16.86 -7.32
N GLU A 114 7.37 -17.60 -7.00
CA GLU A 114 8.61 -17.02 -6.45
C GLU A 114 9.11 -15.84 -7.31
N ARG A 115 8.93 -15.96 -8.62
CA ARG A 115 9.28 -14.94 -9.59
C ARG A 115 8.47 -13.65 -9.41
N ASP A 116 7.16 -13.76 -9.18
CA ASP A 116 6.28 -12.60 -8.97
C ASP A 116 6.68 -11.87 -7.68
N TYR A 117 6.93 -12.62 -6.59
CA TYR A 117 7.46 -12.06 -5.34
C TYR A 117 8.81 -11.36 -5.52
N PHE A 118 9.73 -11.97 -6.25
CA PHE A 118 11.04 -11.40 -6.52
C PHE A 118 10.91 -10.02 -7.19
N TYR A 119 10.07 -9.91 -8.23
CA TYR A 119 9.90 -8.64 -8.93
C TYR A 119 9.14 -7.59 -8.13
N LEU A 120 8.14 -7.98 -7.34
CA LEU A 120 7.47 -7.08 -6.41
C LEU A 120 8.48 -6.47 -5.42
N LEU A 121 9.25 -7.31 -4.73
CA LEU A 121 10.25 -6.85 -3.75
C LEU A 121 11.35 -6.02 -4.41
N LYS A 122 11.81 -6.40 -5.60
CA LYS A 122 12.77 -5.63 -6.38
C LYS A 122 12.24 -4.25 -6.75
N THR A 123 10.96 -4.15 -7.12
CA THR A 123 10.29 -2.89 -7.45
C THR A 123 10.19 -1.99 -6.23
N ILE A 124 9.74 -2.54 -5.09
CA ILE A 124 9.67 -1.82 -3.81
C ILE A 124 11.04 -1.27 -3.44
N ARG A 125 12.08 -2.12 -3.46
CA ARG A 125 13.45 -1.70 -3.15
C ARG A 125 13.92 -0.57 -4.06
N THR A 126 13.74 -0.74 -5.38
CA THR A 126 14.19 0.25 -6.37
C THR A 126 13.49 1.59 -6.18
N ARG A 127 12.16 1.60 -5.92
CA ARG A 127 11.44 2.85 -5.64
C ARG A 127 11.87 3.50 -4.34
N VAL A 128 12.04 2.73 -3.27
CA VAL A 128 12.52 3.27 -1.99
C VAL A 128 13.93 3.87 -2.13
N GLU A 129 14.82 3.22 -2.86
CA GLU A 129 16.17 3.74 -3.15
C GLU A 129 16.12 5.02 -3.98
N ASP A 130 15.16 5.16 -4.88
CA ASP A 130 15.03 6.36 -5.71
C ASP A 130 14.43 7.54 -4.94
N LEU A 131 13.35 7.32 -4.19
CA LEU A 131 12.72 8.34 -3.35
C LEU A 131 13.66 8.89 -2.27
N LYS A 132 14.64 8.09 -1.82
CA LYS A 132 15.70 8.53 -0.91
C LYS A 132 16.70 9.50 -1.53
N LYS A 133 16.77 9.62 -2.85
CA LYS A 133 17.65 10.59 -3.53
C LYS A 133 16.99 11.96 -3.66
N ASP A 134 15.67 12.01 -3.53
CA ASP A 134 14.88 13.24 -3.62
C ASP A 134 14.79 13.99 -2.28
N SER A 135 15.43 13.46 -1.22
CA SER A 135 15.54 14.06 0.12
C SER A 135 16.79 14.91 0.30
#